data_AF-A0A0Q8N6D2-F1
#
_entry.id   AF-A0A0Q8N6D2-F1
#
_cell.length_a   1.000
_cell.length_b   1.000
_cell.length_c   1.000
_cell.angle_alpha   90.00
_cell.angle_beta   90.00
_cell.angle_gamma   90.00
#
_symmetry.space_group_name_H-M   'P 1'
#
loop_
_entity.id
_entity.type
_entity.pdbx_description
1 polymer ?
#
loop_
_entity_poly.entity_id
_entity_poly.type
_entity_poly.pdbx_seq_one_letter_code
_entity_poly.pdbx_strand_id
1 'polypeptide(L)'
;MRSILLLILVLFASSCRLTQHYTKYIDENQYGRLHLKKMKFEKSFTKEMSGKIEADAVYFSFYENKTIDLKGYDYLRFFKSGQFAIFGSKINEVDVNDVQKASVVGYYNVVNNVLLLELPNTSFSKAGKRTIKKFEIEGTTLRQIEKSKNETETIFTKIKVKEIKPVLPDW
;
A
#
# COMPACT_ATOMS: atom_id res chain seq x y z
N MET A 1 34.46 -32.78 -26.17
CA MET A 1 32.99 -32.84 -25.96
C MET A 1 32.54 -32.56 -24.52
N ARG A 2 33.25 -33.01 -23.47
CA ARG A 2 32.89 -32.74 -22.06
C ARG A 2 32.81 -31.26 -21.67
N SER A 3 33.67 -30.40 -22.25
CA SER A 3 33.76 -28.98 -21.89
C SER A 3 32.60 -28.13 -22.41
N ILE A 4 31.97 -28.53 -23.52
CA ILE A 4 30.83 -27.80 -24.13
C ILE A 4 29.56 -28.03 -23.29
N LEU A 5 29.39 -29.24 -22.74
CA LEU A 5 28.27 -29.58 -21.87
C LEU A 5 28.27 -28.78 -20.56
N LEU A 6 29.46 -28.51 -20.00
CA LEU A 6 29.64 -27.69 -18.80
C LEU A 6 29.28 -26.22 -19.03
N LEU A 7 29.65 -25.66 -20.19
CA LEU A 7 29.30 -24.29 -20.59
C LEU A 7 27.79 -24.10 -20.75
N ILE A 8 27.09 -25.08 -21.34
CA ILE A 8 25.63 -25.06 -21.48
C ILE A 8 24.94 -25.13 -20.11
N LEU A 9 25.42 -25.97 -19.19
CA LEU A 9 24.88 -26.08 -17.83
C LEU A 9 25.04 -24.78 -17.01
N VAL A 10 26.16 -24.07 -17.17
CA VAL A 10 26.39 -22.77 -16.49
C VAL A 10 25.47 -21.69 -17.05
N LEU A 11 25.21 -21.69 -18.36
CA LEU A 11 24.28 -20.74 -19.01
C LEU A 11 22.81 -20.98 -18.62
N PHE A 12 22.39 -22.24 -18.42
CA PHE A 12 21.05 -22.56 -17.91
C PHE A 12 20.88 -22.26 -16.41
N ALA A 13 21.93 -22.43 -15.59
CA ALA A 13 21.88 -22.08 -14.17
C ALA A 13 21.84 -20.56 -13.90
N SER A 14 22.43 -19.76 -14.78
CA SER A 14 22.43 -18.29 -14.67
C SER A 14 21.16 -17.64 -15.24
N SER A 15 20.49 -18.28 -16.20
CA SER A 15 19.19 -17.82 -16.72
C SER A 15 18.00 -18.19 -15.82
N CYS A 16 18.10 -19.25 -15.01
CA CYS A 16 17.07 -19.59 -14.00
C CYS A 16 17.09 -18.68 -12.76
N ARG A 17 18.21 -18.01 -12.46
CA ARG A 17 18.29 -17.12 -11.27
C ARG A 17 17.76 -15.70 -11.49
N LEU A 18 17.66 -15.22 -12.73
CA LEU A 18 17.15 -13.87 -12.99
C LEU A 18 15.61 -13.78 -13.05
N THR A 19 14.91 -14.87 -13.33
CA THR A 19 13.44 -14.86 -13.51
C THR A 19 12.66 -15.15 -12.23
N GLN A 20 13.30 -15.68 -11.18
CA GLN A 20 12.64 -15.96 -9.89
C GLN A 20 12.38 -14.73 -9.02
N HIS A 21 13.00 -13.57 -9.30
CA HIS A 21 12.74 -12.35 -8.54
C HIS A 21 11.52 -11.54 -9.03
N TYR A 22 10.94 -11.90 -10.18
CA TYR A 22 9.85 -11.15 -10.81
C TYR A 22 8.55 -11.94 -10.97
N THR A 23 8.46 -13.16 -10.43
CA THR A 23 7.29 -14.04 -10.56
C THR A 23 6.67 -14.35 -9.21
N LYS A 24 6.02 -13.35 -8.64
CA LYS A 24 4.80 -13.56 -7.86
C LYS A 24 4.04 -12.24 -7.87
N TYR A 25 3.16 -12.10 -8.85
CA TYR A 25 1.98 -11.27 -8.64
C TYR A 25 1.30 -11.85 -7.42
N ILE A 26 1.51 -11.19 -6.29
CA ILE A 26 0.79 -11.44 -5.05
C ILE A 26 -0.58 -10.81 -5.33
N ASP A 27 -1.50 -11.60 -5.89
CA ASP A 27 -2.88 -11.14 -6.18
C ASP A 27 -3.67 -10.79 -4.90
N GLU A 28 -3.12 -11.11 -3.73
CA GLU A 28 -3.70 -10.82 -2.41
C GLU A 28 -2.56 -10.44 -1.46
N ASN A 29 -2.57 -9.28 -0.80
CA ASN A 29 -1.47 -8.80 0.07
C ASN A 29 -1.31 -9.59 1.39
N GLN A 30 -1.32 -10.92 1.30
CA GLN A 30 -1.12 -11.88 2.38
C GLN A 30 0.23 -11.67 3.06
N TYR A 31 1.28 -11.37 2.29
CA TYR A 31 2.62 -11.12 2.85
C TYR A 31 2.67 -9.82 3.67
N GLY A 32 2.04 -8.73 3.21
CA GLY A 32 1.94 -7.49 3.98
C GLY A 32 1.15 -7.70 5.28
N ARG A 33 0.00 -8.37 5.21
CA ARG A 33 -0.83 -8.71 6.38
C ARG A 33 -0.06 -9.57 7.40
N LEU A 34 0.62 -10.62 6.95
CA LEU A 34 1.43 -11.48 7.82
C LEU A 34 2.62 -10.73 8.44
N HIS A 35 3.23 -9.81 7.70
CA HIS A 35 4.32 -9.00 8.20
C HIS A 35 3.80 -8.01 9.28
N LEU A 36 2.65 -7.38 9.07
CA LEU A 36 2.01 -6.50 10.05
C LEU A 36 1.68 -7.23 11.36
N LYS A 37 1.07 -8.43 11.29
CA LYS A 37 0.80 -9.26 12.47
C LYS A 37 2.03 -9.51 13.34
N LYS A 38 3.20 -9.59 12.71
CA LYS A 38 4.49 -9.85 13.37
C LYS A 38 5.21 -8.58 13.80
N MET A 39 4.98 -7.46 13.11
CA MET A 39 5.55 -6.17 13.46
C MET A 39 4.74 -5.56 14.60
N LYS A 40 5.36 -5.46 15.78
CA LYS A 40 4.82 -4.65 16.87
C LYS A 40 4.92 -3.19 16.46
N PHE A 41 3.87 -2.64 15.84
CA PHE A 41 3.74 -1.19 15.71
C PHE A 41 3.65 -0.64 17.12
N GLU A 42 4.70 0.04 17.52
CA GLU A 42 4.95 0.50 18.87
C GLU A 42 3.89 1.54 19.24
N LYS A 43 2.80 1.10 19.92
CA LYS A 43 1.73 1.85 20.62
C LYS A 43 1.52 3.33 20.23
N SER A 44 1.60 3.68 18.95
CA SER A 44 1.60 5.07 18.51
C SER A 44 0.19 5.58 18.24
N PHE A 45 -0.73 4.68 17.89
CA PHE A 45 -2.14 5.00 17.68
C PHE A 45 -2.89 5.12 19.00
N THR A 46 -3.63 6.22 19.16
CA THR A 46 -4.63 6.37 20.23
C THR A 46 -6.02 6.51 19.63
N LYS A 47 -7.06 6.07 20.35
CA LYS A 47 -8.45 6.18 19.88
C LYS A 47 -8.84 7.62 19.54
N GLU A 48 -8.27 8.61 20.22
CA GLU A 48 -8.49 10.04 19.96
C GLU A 48 -8.07 10.45 18.54
N MET A 49 -7.03 9.80 17.98
CA MET A 49 -6.59 10.05 16.60
C MET A 49 -7.64 9.61 15.57
N SER A 50 -8.49 8.63 15.89
CA SER A 50 -9.59 8.20 15.01
C SER A 50 -10.62 9.30 14.76
N GLY A 51 -10.73 10.30 15.64
CA GLY A 51 -11.63 11.44 15.43
C GLY A 51 -11.09 12.48 14.43
N LYS A 52 -9.80 12.42 14.08
CA LYS A 52 -9.16 13.37 13.15
C LYS A 52 -9.25 12.94 11.69
N ILE A 53 -9.65 11.70 11.43
CA ILE A 53 -9.88 11.14 10.10
C ILE A 53 -11.21 10.38 10.11
N GLU A 54 -11.99 10.55 9.05
CA GLU A 54 -13.28 9.87 8.96
C GLU A 54 -13.07 8.41 8.56
N ALA A 55 -13.04 7.53 9.56
CA ALA A 55 -12.85 6.09 9.37
C ALA A 55 -14.03 5.38 8.67
N ASP A 56 -15.19 6.04 8.61
CA ASP A 56 -16.38 5.53 7.91
C ASP A 56 -16.45 6.03 6.45
N ALA A 57 -15.38 6.67 5.95
CA ALA A 57 -15.27 7.17 4.58
C ALA A 57 -14.17 6.47 3.78
N VAL A 58 -14.21 6.65 2.46
CA VAL A 58 -13.17 6.22 1.52
C VAL A 58 -12.55 7.43 0.86
N TYR A 59 -11.24 7.41 0.71
CA TYR A 59 -10.44 8.44 0.08
C TYR A 59 -9.94 7.91 -1.26
N PHE A 60 -10.19 8.63 -2.35
CA PHE A 60 -9.94 8.18 -3.71
C PHE A 60 -8.86 9.03 -4.38
N SER A 61 -7.93 8.38 -5.06
CA SER A 61 -6.92 9.01 -5.91
C SER A 61 -6.98 8.39 -7.30
N PHE A 62 -6.87 9.23 -8.33
CA PHE A 62 -6.75 8.82 -9.72
C PHE A 62 -5.42 9.31 -10.27
N TYR A 63 -4.72 8.40 -10.95
CA TYR A 63 -3.49 8.68 -11.67
C TYR A 63 -3.61 8.26 -13.13
N GLU A 64 -3.15 9.13 -14.04
CA GLU A 64 -3.05 8.84 -15.46
C GLU A 64 -1.70 9.30 -15.99
N ASN A 65 -1.02 8.40 -16.69
CA ASN A 65 0.17 8.71 -17.48
C ASN A 65 -0.11 8.40 -18.95
N LYS A 66 -0.40 9.45 -19.71
CA LYS A 66 -0.75 9.35 -21.14
C LYS A 66 0.42 8.88 -22.00
N THR A 67 1.67 9.08 -21.56
CA THR A 67 2.87 8.68 -22.32
C THR A 67 3.01 7.16 -22.41
N ILE A 68 2.57 6.44 -21.38
CA ILE A 68 2.70 4.97 -21.28
C ILE A 68 1.33 4.27 -21.20
N ASP A 69 0.24 4.98 -21.50
CA ASP A 69 -1.15 4.53 -21.38
C ASP A 69 -1.44 3.81 -20.06
N LEU A 70 -0.98 4.40 -18.95
CA LEU A 70 -1.15 3.85 -17.61
C LEU A 70 -2.23 4.63 -16.86
N LYS A 71 -3.22 3.91 -16.33
CA LYS A 71 -4.26 4.44 -15.45
C LYS A 71 -4.28 3.65 -14.16
N GLY A 72 -4.47 4.36 -13.05
CA GLY A 72 -4.57 3.77 -11.72
C GLY A 72 -5.65 4.46 -10.89
N TYR A 73 -6.41 3.66 -10.17
CA TYR A 73 -7.45 4.07 -9.24
C TYR A 73 -7.09 3.51 -7.88
N ASP A 74 -6.81 4.37 -6.91
CA ASP A 74 -6.46 3.98 -5.55
C ASP A 74 -7.56 4.42 -4.57
N TYR A 75 -8.02 3.49 -3.75
CA TYR A 75 -9.02 3.73 -2.71
C TYR A 75 -8.39 3.44 -1.36
N LEU A 76 -8.30 4.46 -0.52
CA LEU A 76 -7.76 4.40 0.84
C LEU A 76 -8.91 4.40 1.84
N ARG A 77 -8.94 3.36 2.67
CA ARG A 77 -9.93 3.16 3.73
C ARG A 77 -9.25 3.09 5.08
N PHE A 78 -9.83 3.77 6.07
CA PHE A 78 -9.36 3.76 7.46
C PHE A 78 -10.28 2.92 8.34
N PHE A 79 -9.76 2.46 9.47
CA PHE A 79 -10.51 1.73 10.49
C PHE A 79 -10.31 2.38 11.85
N LYS A 80 -11.36 2.43 12.68
CA LYS A 80 -11.31 3.08 14.02
C LYS A 80 -10.27 2.46 14.97
N SER A 81 -9.79 1.26 14.66
CA SER A 81 -8.70 0.54 15.32
C SER A 81 -7.30 1.09 15.02
N GLY A 82 -7.16 2.03 14.09
CA GLY A 82 -5.85 2.58 13.68
C GLY A 82 -5.22 1.85 12.49
N GLN A 83 -5.93 0.90 11.90
CA GLN A 83 -5.51 0.21 10.67
C GLN A 83 -5.99 0.98 9.44
N PHE A 84 -5.33 0.77 8.30
CA PHE A 84 -5.80 1.23 6.99
C PHE A 84 -5.59 0.15 5.92
N ALA A 85 -6.32 0.30 4.81
CA ALA A 85 -6.19 -0.51 3.61
C ALA A 85 -6.23 0.39 2.36
N ILE A 86 -5.35 0.11 1.40
CA ILE A 86 -5.39 0.68 0.05
C ILE A 86 -5.81 -0.42 -0.91
N PHE A 87 -6.73 -0.10 -1.80
CA PHE A 87 -7.19 -0.94 -2.89
C PHE A 87 -6.82 -0.26 -4.20
N GLY A 88 -5.95 -0.90 -4.99
CA GLY A 88 -5.56 -0.39 -6.31
C GLY A 88 -6.31 -1.12 -7.41
N SER A 89 -6.73 -0.41 -8.44
CA SER A 89 -7.40 -0.98 -9.61
C SER A 89 -6.99 -0.26 -10.90
N LYS A 90 -7.08 -0.95 -12.03
CA LYS A 90 -6.91 -0.37 -13.37
C LYS A 90 -8.23 0.19 -13.93
N ILE A 91 -9.35 -0.16 -13.30
CA ILE A 91 -10.70 0.32 -13.62
C ILE A 91 -11.26 1.07 -12.41
N ASN A 92 -12.19 2.00 -12.62
CA ASN A 92 -12.82 2.78 -11.55
C ASN A 92 -13.88 1.95 -10.79
N GLU A 93 -13.48 0.76 -10.35
CA GLU A 93 -14.34 -0.18 -9.65
C GLU A 93 -13.48 -1.05 -8.73
N VAL A 94 -13.82 -1.05 -7.44
CA VAL A 94 -13.24 -1.95 -6.45
C VAL A 94 -14.21 -2.17 -5.29
N ASP A 95 -14.24 -3.39 -4.75
CA ASP A 95 -14.96 -3.66 -3.50
C ASP A 95 -14.05 -3.36 -2.30
N VAL A 96 -14.19 -2.14 -1.76
CA VAL A 96 -13.48 -1.67 -0.56
C VAL A 96 -13.90 -2.39 0.73
N ASN A 97 -14.92 -3.24 0.69
CA ASN A 97 -15.33 -4.06 1.83
C ASN A 97 -14.60 -5.41 1.86
N ASP A 98 -14.09 -5.89 0.72
CA ASP A 98 -13.29 -7.10 0.65
C ASP A 98 -11.83 -6.81 1.02
N VAL A 99 -11.57 -6.64 2.32
CA VAL A 99 -10.24 -6.28 2.86
C VAL A 99 -9.12 -7.25 2.48
N GLN A 100 -9.44 -8.45 2.02
CA GLN A 100 -8.45 -9.42 1.56
C GLN A 100 -7.82 -8.99 0.23
N LYS A 101 -8.54 -8.22 -0.59
CA LYS A 101 -8.09 -7.65 -1.86
C LYS A 101 -7.32 -6.33 -1.73
N ALA A 102 -7.06 -5.88 -0.51
CA ALA A 102 -6.23 -4.69 -0.30
C ALA A 102 -4.83 -4.92 -0.88
N SER A 103 -4.37 -4.00 -1.73
CA SER A 103 -3.02 -4.03 -2.31
C SER A 103 -1.96 -3.62 -1.28
N VAL A 104 -2.32 -2.72 -0.36
CA VAL A 104 -1.45 -2.29 0.75
C VAL A 104 -2.28 -2.23 2.02
N VAL A 105 -1.69 -2.67 3.13
CA VAL A 105 -2.28 -2.56 4.47
C VAL A 105 -1.25 -1.97 5.42
N GLY A 106 -1.72 -1.36 6.51
CA GLY A 106 -0.84 -0.79 7.53
C GLY A 106 -1.57 -0.19 8.71
N TYR A 107 -0.83 0.59 9.48
CA TYR A 107 -1.33 1.38 10.60
C TYR A 107 -1.20 2.86 10.30
N TYR A 108 -2.12 3.68 10.81
CA TYR A 108 -2.04 5.12 10.65
C TYR A 108 -2.00 5.84 11.98
N ASN A 109 -1.40 7.04 11.96
CA ASN A 109 -1.35 7.97 13.08
C ASN A 109 -1.64 9.39 12.60
N VAL A 110 -2.10 10.26 13.51
CA VAL A 110 -2.32 11.68 13.20
C VAL A 110 -1.64 12.56 14.25
N VAL A 111 -0.61 13.27 13.82
CA VAL A 111 0.20 14.17 14.67
C VAL A 111 0.23 15.55 14.03
N ASN A 112 -0.16 16.60 14.76
CA ASN A 112 -0.15 17.99 14.27
C ASN A 112 -0.83 18.17 12.90
N ASN A 113 -2.01 17.56 12.72
CA ASN A 113 -2.77 17.57 11.47
C ASN A 113 -2.07 16.90 10.26
N VAL A 114 -1.02 16.12 10.52
CA VAL A 114 -0.34 15.28 9.53
C VAL A 114 -0.71 13.83 9.78
N LEU A 115 -1.26 13.21 8.74
CA LEU A 115 -1.50 11.77 8.67
C LEU A 115 -0.18 11.06 8.33
N LEU A 116 0.14 10.04 9.11
CA LEU A 116 1.27 9.14 8.91
C LEU A 116 0.72 7.76 8.59
N LEU A 117 1.04 7.20 7.41
CA LEU A 117 0.74 5.81 7.06
C LEU A 117 1.99 4.98 7.24
N GLU A 118 1.98 4.06 8.20
CA GLU A 118 3.05 3.12 8.49
C GLU A 118 2.77 1.77 7.79
N LEU A 119 3.67 1.38 6.90
CA LEU A 119 3.57 0.15 6.12
C LEU A 119 4.86 -0.68 6.24
N PRO A 120 4.78 -2.01 6.06
CA PRO A 120 5.96 -2.86 6.02
C PRO A 120 6.86 -2.45 4.84
N ASN A 121 8.17 -2.41 5.07
CA ASN A 121 9.11 -2.16 3.98
C ASN A 121 9.24 -3.42 3.10
N THR A 122 9.03 -3.24 1.80
CA THR A 122 9.10 -4.32 0.80
C THR A 122 10.51 -4.54 0.24
N SER A 123 11.46 -3.65 0.54
CA SER A 123 12.84 -3.78 0.09
C SER A 123 13.62 -4.77 0.96
N PHE A 124 14.32 -5.71 0.31
CA PHE A 124 15.12 -6.74 0.99
C PHE A 124 16.18 -6.13 1.93
N SER A 125 16.85 -5.04 1.51
CA SER A 125 17.87 -4.36 2.31
C SER A 125 17.30 -3.61 3.53
N LYS A 126 15.97 -3.49 3.62
CA LYS A 126 15.25 -2.81 4.70
C LYS A 126 14.18 -3.70 5.32
N ALA A 127 14.29 -5.03 5.17
CA ALA A 127 13.40 -5.99 5.78
C ALA A 127 13.29 -5.77 7.30
N GLY A 128 12.08 -5.83 7.83
CA GLY A 128 11.79 -5.56 9.25
C GLY A 128 11.75 -4.08 9.64
N LYS A 129 12.02 -3.13 8.72
CA LYS A 129 11.83 -1.70 8.96
C LYS A 129 10.44 -1.25 8.49
N ARG A 130 9.95 -0.14 9.05
CA ARG A 130 8.72 0.54 8.61
C ARG A 130 9.02 1.60 7.55
N THR A 131 8.13 1.74 6.58
CA THR A 131 8.07 2.90 5.67
C THR A 131 6.92 3.79 6.14
N ILE A 132 7.16 5.10 6.19
CA ILE A 132 6.16 6.09 6.59
C ILE A 132 5.86 6.99 5.40
N LYS A 133 4.62 6.97 4.91
CA LYS A 133 4.09 8.00 4.01
C LYS A 133 3.41 9.08 4.83
N LYS A 134 3.57 10.35 4.43
CA LYS A 134 3.03 11.50 5.17
C LYS A 134 2.04 12.24 4.29
N PHE A 135 0.91 12.64 4.87
CA PHE A 135 -0.11 13.42 4.20
C PHE A 135 -0.55 14.59 5.07
N GLU A 136 -0.73 15.75 4.46
CA GLU A 136 -1.42 16.87 5.06
C GLU A 136 -2.93 16.65 4.97
N ILE A 137 -3.66 16.91 6.06
CA ILE A 137 -5.11 16.77 6.12
C ILE A 137 -5.75 18.13 5.83
N GLU A 138 -6.42 18.25 4.68
CA GLU A 138 -7.02 19.50 4.19
C GLU A 138 -8.53 19.32 3.96
N GLY A 139 -9.31 19.34 5.05
CA GLY A 139 -10.77 19.19 4.98
C GLY A 139 -11.20 17.81 4.46
N THR A 140 -11.49 17.72 3.15
CA THR A 140 -11.89 16.46 2.50
C THR A 140 -10.75 15.78 1.73
N THR A 141 -9.58 16.40 1.66
CA THR A 141 -8.42 15.87 0.92
C THR A 141 -7.28 15.45 1.86
N LEU A 142 -6.47 14.51 1.36
CA LEU A 142 -5.21 14.09 1.94
C LEU A 142 -4.13 14.29 0.88
N ARG A 143 -3.24 15.26 1.09
CA ARG A 143 -2.20 15.62 0.13
C ARG A 143 -0.85 15.06 0.56
N GLN A 144 -0.21 14.26 -0.29
CA GLN A 144 1.06 13.64 0.06
C GLN A 144 2.14 14.71 0.23
N ILE A 145 2.83 14.67 1.38
CA ILE A 145 3.97 15.55 1.64
C ILE A 145 5.20 14.87 1.03
N GLU A 146 5.54 15.25 -0.21
CA GLU A 146 6.71 14.74 -0.90
C GLU A 146 8.00 15.47 -0.51
N LYS A 147 9.13 14.78 -0.67
CA LYS A 147 10.48 15.36 -0.50
C LYS A 147 11.12 15.79 -1.83
N SER A 148 10.54 15.40 -2.97
CA SER A 148 11.14 15.52 -4.31
C SER A 148 10.37 16.53 -5.16
N LYS A 149 11.07 17.37 -5.93
CA LYS A 149 10.48 18.46 -6.73
C LYS A 149 9.85 18.01 -8.06
N ASN A 150 10.01 16.74 -8.45
CA ASN A 150 9.70 16.26 -9.81
C ASN A 150 8.69 15.10 -9.86
N GLU A 151 8.03 14.77 -8.75
CA GLU A 151 7.02 13.70 -8.71
C GLU A 151 5.60 14.27 -8.88
N THR A 152 4.71 13.47 -9.45
CA THR A 152 3.30 13.85 -9.60
C THR A 152 2.66 13.84 -8.23
N GLU A 153 2.12 14.99 -7.82
CA GLU A 153 1.48 15.15 -6.52
C GLU A 153 0.37 14.11 -6.30
N THR A 154 0.48 13.34 -5.22
CA THR A 154 -0.55 12.36 -4.85
C THR A 154 -1.58 13.03 -3.93
N ILE A 155 -2.82 13.16 -4.40
CA ILE A 155 -3.94 13.73 -3.64
C ILE A 155 -5.06 12.70 -3.56
N PHE A 156 -5.45 12.32 -2.35
CA PHE A 156 -6.68 11.57 -2.13
C PHE A 156 -7.83 12.52 -1.77
N THR A 157 -8.99 12.31 -2.36
CA THR A 157 -10.22 13.07 -2.07
C THR A 157 -11.27 12.15 -1.47
N LYS A 158 -11.91 12.57 -0.39
CA LYS A 158 -13.00 11.82 0.25
C LYS A 158 -14.17 11.65 -0.73
N ILE A 159 -14.62 10.42 -0.91
CA ILE A 159 -15.78 10.07 -1.74
C ILE A 159 -16.87 9.41 -0.89
N LYS A 160 -18.12 9.58 -1.33
CA LYS A 160 -19.24 8.82 -0.78
C LYS A 160 -19.31 7.46 -1.46
N VAL A 161 -19.47 6.44 -0.66
CA VAL A 161 -19.61 5.04 -1.06
C VAL A 161 -20.95 4.54 -0.54
N LYS A 162 -21.65 3.72 -1.34
CA LYS A 162 -23.04 3.30 -1.05
C LYS A 162 -23.17 2.60 0.31
N GLU A 163 -22.18 1.77 0.66
CA GLU A 163 -22.16 1.02 1.91
C GLU A 163 -20.71 0.78 2.35
N ILE A 164 -20.40 1.13 3.60
CA ILE A 164 -19.15 0.77 4.27
C ILE A 164 -19.48 -0.22 5.38
N LYS A 165 -19.15 -1.49 5.14
CA LYS A 165 -19.44 -2.58 6.07
C LYS A 165 -18.49 -2.50 7.27
N PRO A 166 -18.94 -2.79 8.50
CA PRO A 166 -18.06 -2.88 9.66
C PRO A 166 -17.20 -4.13 9.57
N VAL A 167 -16.08 -4.03 8.86
CA VAL A 167 -15.08 -5.10 8.73
C VAL A 167 -13.99 -4.85 9.77
N LEU A 168 -13.64 -5.89 10.53
CA LEU A 168 -12.49 -5.86 11.42
C LEU A 168 -11.28 -6.42 10.67
N PRO A 169 -10.25 -5.60 10.40
CA PRO A 169 -9.01 -6.10 9.84
C PRO A 169 -8.39 -7.14 10.77
N ASP A 170 -7.97 -8.26 10.20
CA ASP A 170 -7.48 -9.40 10.97
C ASP A 170 -5.98 -9.32 11.27
N TRP A 171 -5.29 -8.22 10.91
CA TRP A 171 -3.83 -8.03 10.96
C TRP A 171 -3.32 -7.03 12.00
#